data_AF-A0A7K2A3A1-F1
#
_entry.id   AF-A0A7K2A3A1-F1
#
_cell.length_a   1.000
_cell.length_b   1.000
_cell.length_c   1.000
_cell.angle_alpha   90.00
_cell.angle_beta   90.00
_cell.angle_gamma   90.00
#
_symmetry.space_group_name_H-M   'P 1'
#
loop_
_entity.id
_entity.type
_entity.pdbx_description
1 polymer ?
#
loop_
_entity_poly.entity_id
_entity_poly.type
_entity_poly.pdbx_seq_one_letter_code
_entity_poly.pdbx_strand_id
1 'polypeptide(L)'
;MTAAVRDYGLTGNDSRLAIERGLVEAEWFRPPIDPERLRALQARTNARAARDTVLWLGLLALFGYLAFRALGSWWAVPAFMVYGALYGGAGDSRWHECGHGTAFRTKWLNDVVYYIASFMLLRQPTLWRWSHVRHHTDTIVVGRDPEIMFPRPSSLRRVLGVYVPLLILPKAVWRTLKHAAGRFDDDARDFIPTDELPKLKWESRAYIAVLGGTAVWCVTIGSIVPALYIGLPTFYGAWLMVFFGATQHAGLREDVLDHRYNSRTVYMNPVLRFLYSNMNYHVEHHIFPTVPYYALPALHAEIKEYLAPPDPSTISAYRRIFTTLRRQWRDPSYDDPRPDVPDTAGSERTFVDTGLTAWAGELHDGLVDLGPAEGLAAGSARRIDRGEATYALYRLDPDDIEPDDPGGEFVLSDGLCTHGQAHLAEGAVLDCMVECPKHNGCFDLRTGEALRYPATEPITLYDVALRNGRVVSRLEPLAPAGTTQ
;
A
#
# COMPACT_ATOMS: atom_id res chain seq x y z
N MET A 1 2.20 24.36 -29.64
CA MET A 1 3.20 23.27 -29.61
C MET A 1 2.47 22.01 -29.14
N THR A 2 2.47 20.93 -29.92
CA THR A 2 1.92 19.64 -29.46
C THR A 2 2.77 19.17 -28.28
N ALA A 3 2.16 18.94 -27.11
CA ALA A 3 2.89 18.37 -25.97
C ALA A 3 3.61 17.10 -26.41
N ALA A 4 4.90 16.97 -26.07
CA ALA A 4 5.68 15.79 -26.39
C ALA A 4 5.04 14.57 -25.69
N VAL A 5 5.02 13.43 -26.38
CA VAL A 5 4.57 12.17 -25.76
C VAL A 5 5.57 11.82 -24.65
N ARG A 6 5.05 11.66 -23.43
CA ARG A 6 5.87 11.31 -22.26
C ARG A 6 6.24 9.83 -22.27
N ASP A 7 7.38 9.51 -21.69
CA ASP A 7 7.86 8.15 -21.52
C ASP A 7 7.44 7.62 -20.14
N TYR A 8 6.47 6.70 -20.10
CA TYR A 8 6.00 6.11 -18.85
C TYR A 8 6.87 4.93 -18.38
N GLY A 9 7.92 4.55 -19.13
CA GLY A 9 8.81 3.48 -18.76
C GLY A 9 9.73 3.85 -17.59
N LEU A 10 9.98 2.90 -16.69
CA LEU A 10 10.80 3.10 -15.50
C LEU A 10 12.29 3.39 -15.80
N THR A 11 12.76 2.89 -16.95
CA THR A 11 14.14 3.09 -17.43
C THR A 11 14.25 4.21 -18.48
N GLY A 12 13.18 5.00 -18.64
CA GLY A 12 13.00 5.99 -19.68
C GLY A 12 13.57 7.37 -19.36
N ASN A 13 13.40 8.31 -20.29
CA ASN A 13 13.89 9.68 -20.09
C ASN A 13 13.15 10.45 -18.99
N ASP A 14 11.83 10.25 -18.85
CA ASP A 14 11.05 10.89 -17.79
C ASP A 14 11.45 10.38 -16.39
N SER A 15 11.94 9.14 -16.26
CA SER A 15 12.49 8.63 -14.98
C SER A 15 13.67 9.48 -14.50
N ARG A 16 14.62 9.80 -15.40
CA ARG A 16 15.73 10.72 -15.12
C ARG A 16 15.23 12.13 -14.81
N LEU A 17 14.28 12.64 -15.61
CA LEU A 17 13.72 13.99 -15.41
C LEU A 17 12.98 14.12 -14.07
N ALA A 18 12.33 13.05 -13.58
CA ALA A 18 11.67 13.05 -12.29
C ALA A 18 12.68 13.26 -11.14
N ILE A 19 13.84 12.59 -11.21
CA ILE A 19 14.94 12.77 -10.25
C ILE A 19 15.48 14.20 -10.32
N GLU A 20 15.76 14.70 -11.52
CA GLU A 20 16.30 16.06 -11.73
C GLU A 20 15.36 17.17 -11.24
N ARG A 21 14.05 16.91 -11.27
CA ARG A 21 13.02 17.83 -10.76
C ARG A 21 12.77 17.69 -9.25
N GLY A 22 13.46 16.77 -8.57
CA GLY A 22 13.27 16.52 -7.14
C GLY A 22 11.91 15.91 -6.81
N LEU A 23 11.33 15.12 -7.72
CA LEU A 23 10.03 14.45 -7.51
C LEU A 23 10.17 13.08 -6.83
N VAL A 24 11.38 12.55 -6.72
CA VAL A 24 11.65 11.22 -6.18
C VAL A 24 12.03 11.35 -4.71
N GLU A 25 11.42 10.52 -3.86
CA GLU A 25 11.56 10.56 -2.39
C GLU A 25 11.20 11.90 -1.74
N ALA A 26 10.49 12.75 -2.46
CA ALA A 26 10.12 14.07 -2.00
C ALA A 26 9.08 14.03 -0.88
N GLU A 27 8.93 15.17 -0.19
CA GLU A 27 7.90 15.34 0.81
C GLU A 27 6.53 15.55 0.14
N TRP A 28 5.55 14.77 0.57
CA TRP A 28 4.16 14.86 0.12
C TRP A 28 3.31 15.64 1.12
N PHE A 29 2.28 16.32 0.62
CA PHE A 29 1.28 16.96 1.48
C PHE A 29 0.66 15.96 2.47
N ARG A 30 0.57 16.38 3.75
CA ARG A 30 -0.14 15.66 4.82
C ARG A 30 -1.00 16.64 5.61
N PRO A 31 -2.31 16.38 5.78
CA PRO A 31 -3.18 17.23 6.57
C PRO A 31 -2.87 17.06 8.06
N PRO A 32 -3.10 18.09 8.89
CA PRO A 32 -3.03 17.95 10.34
C PRO A 32 -4.08 16.95 10.83
N ILE A 33 -3.66 16.11 11.77
CA ILE A 33 -4.53 15.17 12.47
C ILE A 33 -3.98 14.97 13.89
N ASP A 34 -4.87 14.91 14.86
CA ASP A 34 -4.49 14.59 16.23
C ASP A 34 -3.79 13.20 16.30
N PRO A 35 -2.60 13.08 16.90
CA PRO A 35 -1.85 11.82 16.93
C PRO A 35 -2.57 10.68 17.65
N GLU A 36 -3.29 10.97 18.74
CA GLU A 36 -4.07 9.95 19.46
C GLU A 36 -5.22 9.45 18.59
N ARG A 37 -5.89 10.37 17.87
CA ARG A 37 -6.94 10.05 16.94
C ARG A 37 -6.44 9.20 15.77
N LEU A 38 -5.30 9.54 15.18
CA LEU A 38 -4.69 8.75 14.11
C LEU A 38 -4.37 7.32 14.59
N ARG A 39 -3.80 7.17 15.79
CA ARG A 39 -3.52 5.85 16.39
C ARG A 39 -4.80 5.03 16.56
N ALA A 40 -5.87 5.65 17.08
CA ALA A 40 -7.15 4.97 17.23
C ALA A 40 -7.72 4.48 15.88
N LEU A 41 -7.50 5.24 14.80
CA LEU A 41 -7.90 4.85 13.45
C LEU A 41 -7.02 3.75 12.84
N GLN A 42 -5.74 3.68 13.22
CA GLN A 42 -4.80 2.64 12.78
C GLN A 42 -5.01 1.30 13.49
N ALA A 43 -5.79 1.26 14.57
CA ALA A 43 -6.04 0.05 15.34
C ALA A 43 -6.64 -1.09 14.50
N ARG A 44 -6.07 -2.30 14.64
CA ARG A 44 -6.42 -3.47 13.82
C ARG A 44 -7.23 -4.49 14.59
N THR A 45 -8.19 -5.12 13.92
CA THR A 45 -8.97 -6.22 14.51
C THR A 45 -9.08 -7.39 13.53
N ASN A 46 -8.87 -8.61 14.01
CA ASN A 46 -9.07 -9.80 13.19
C ASN A 46 -10.55 -10.02 12.85
N ALA A 47 -11.46 -9.73 13.79
CA ALA A 47 -12.87 -10.03 13.65
C ALA A 47 -13.51 -9.36 12.43
N ARG A 48 -13.19 -8.07 12.20
CA ARG A 48 -13.78 -7.32 11.08
C ARG A 48 -13.31 -7.86 9.73
N ALA A 49 -12.00 -8.00 9.54
CA ALA A 49 -11.46 -8.52 8.28
C ALA A 49 -11.81 -9.99 8.06
N ALA A 50 -11.82 -10.83 9.10
CA ALA A 50 -12.25 -12.22 9.00
C ALA A 50 -13.70 -12.33 8.51
N ARG A 51 -14.61 -11.53 9.08
CA ARG A 51 -16.01 -11.47 8.64
C ARG A 51 -16.12 -11.09 7.16
N ASP A 52 -15.45 -10.01 6.75
CA ASP A 52 -15.56 -9.50 5.39
C ASP A 52 -14.90 -10.46 4.35
N THR A 53 -13.85 -11.19 4.76
CA THR A 53 -13.24 -12.27 3.97
C THR A 53 -14.14 -13.51 3.88
N VAL A 54 -14.72 -13.97 4.99
CA VAL A 54 -15.65 -15.12 5.00
C VAL A 54 -16.89 -14.83 4.16
N LEU A 55 -17.45 -13.62 4.25
CA LEU A 55 -18.58 -13.21 3.43
C LEU A 55 -18.22 -13.22 1.93
N TRP A 56 -17.05 -12.71 1.57
CA TRP A 56 -16.58 -12.71 0.18
C TRP A 56 -16.37 -14.12 -0.36
N LEU A 57 -15.66 -14.98 0.38
CA LEU A 57 -15.43 -16.37 -0.01
C LEU A 57 -16.76 -17.16 -0.04
N GLY A 58 -17.68 -16.88 0.88
CA GLY A 58 -19.02 -17.46 0.91
C GLY A 58 -19.84 -17.06 -0.31
N LEU A 59 -19.80 -15.78 -0.72
CA LEU A 59 -20.45 -15.32 -1.96
C LEU A 59 -19.80 -15.95 -3.19
N LEU A 60 -18.46 -16.05 -3.22
CA LEU A 60 -17.73 -16.70 -4.30
C LEU A 60 -18.14 -18.19 -4.43
N ALA A 61 -18.20 -18.91 -3.31
CA ALA A 61 -18.64 -20.30 -3.28
C ALA A 61 -20.12 -20.45 -3.68
N LEU A 62 -21.00 -19.56 -3.21
CA LEU A 62 -22.42 -19.55 -3.56
C LEU A 62 -22.61 -19.35 -5.07
N PHE A 63 -22.03 -18.29 -5.64
CA PHE A 63 -22.18 -18.02 -7.07
C PHE A 63 -21.43 -19.03 -7.93
N GLY A 64 -20.34 -19.62 -7.43
CA GLY A 64 -19.70 -20.75 -8.08
C GLY A 64 -20.62 -21.98 -8.11
N TYR A 65 -21.28 -22.32 -7.01
CA TYR A 65 -22.26 -23.39 -6.96
C TYR A 65 -23.46 -23.13 -7.87
N LEU A 66 -24.01 -21.91 -7.86
CA LEU A 66 -25.11 -21.52 -8.74
C LEU A 66 -24.71 -21.60 -10.22
N ALA A 67 -23.50 -21.16 -10.57
CA ALA A 67 -22.96 -21.28 -11.93
C ALA A 67 -22.83 -22.74 -12.36
N PHE A 68 -22.37 -23.63 -11.46
CA PHE A 68 -22.30 -25.06 -11.71
C PHE A 68 -23.70 -25.67 -11.95
N ARG A 69 -24.66 -25.35 -11.08
CA ARG A 69 -26.04 -25.83 -11.20
C ARG A 69 -26.75 -25.32 -12.46
N ALA A 70 -26.33 -24.17 -12.97
CA ALA A 70 -26.88 -23.57 -14.16
C ALA A 70 -26.19 -24.00 -15.47
N LEU A 71 -25.14 -24.83 -15.41
CA LEU A 71 -24.45 -25.34 -16.61
C LEU A 71 -25.44 -25.98 -17.58
N GLY A 72 -25.30 -25.68 -18.87
CA GLY A 72 -26.24 -26.09 -19.92
C GLY A 72 -27.49 -25.19 -20.05
N SER A 73 -27.59 -24.11 -19.26
CA SER A 73 -28.65 -23.11 -19.36
C SER A 73 -28.11 -21.69 -19.50
N TRP A 74 -28.93 -20.77 -19.99
CA TRP A 74 -28.60 -19.35 -20.09
C TRP A 74 -28.32 -18.68 -18.72
N TRP A 75 -28.80 -19.28 -17.62
CA TRP A 75 -28.52 -18.78 -16.26
C TRP A 75 -27.06 -18.94 -15.84
N ALA A 76 -26.27 -19.78 -16.52
CA ALA A 76 -24.84 -19.91 -16.26
C ALA A 76 -24.10 -18.59 -16.53
N VAL A 77 -24.52 -17.82 -17.54
CA VAL A 77 -23.86 -16.58 -17.94
C VAL A 77 -23.88 -15.53 -16.83
N PRO A 78 -25.04 -15.09 -16.29
CA PRO A 78 -25.05 -14.13 -15.19
C PRO A 78 -24.42 -14.70 -13.91
N ALA A 79 -24.54 -16.01 -13.63
CA ALA A 79 -23.92 -16.61 -12.47
C ALA A 79 -22.38 -16.57 -12.53
N PHE A 80 -21.79 -16.95 -13.67
CA PHE A 80 -20.35 -16.82 -13.89
C PHE A 80 -19.92 -15.35 -13.93
N MET A 81 -20.71 -14.44 -14.48
CA MET A 81 -20.37 -13.00 -14.45
C MET A 81 -20.20 -12.49 -13.01
N VAL A 82 -21.08 -12.88 -12.08
CA VAL A 82 -20.95 -12.53 -10.66
C VAL A 82 -19.78 -13.26 -10.01
N TYR A 83 -19.62 -14.56 -10.26
CA TYR A 83 -18.46 -15.32 -9.74
C TYR A 83 -17.13 -14.68 -10.16
N GLY A 84 -16.99 -14.31 -11.43
CA GLY A 84 -15.80 -13.62 -11.96
C GLY A 84 -15.59 -12.25 -11.33
N ALA A 85 -16.65 -11.47 -11.17
CA ALA A 85 -16.58 -10.16 -10.53
C ALA A 85 -16.10 -10.27 -9.06
N LEU A 86 -16.59 -11.28 -8.32
CA LEU A 86 -16.09 -11.59 -6.98
C LEU A 86 -14.65 -12.10 -7.01
N TYR A 87 -14.29 -12.92 -8.00
CA TYR A 87 -12.98 -13.53 -8.11
C TYR A 87 -11.90 -12.47 -8.41
N GLY A 88 -12.05 -11.71 -9.49
CA GLY A 88 -11.10 -10.69 -9.91
C GLY A 88 -11.35 -9.34 -9.23
N GLY A 89 -12.53 -8.76 -9.41
CA GLY A 89 -12.82 -7.40 -8.94
C GLY A 89 -12.76 -7.25 -7.43
N ALA A 90 -13.47 -8.09 -6.68
CA ALA A 90 -13.41 -8.02 -5.21
C ALA A 90 -12.08 -8.52 -4.65
N GLY A 91 -11.40 -9.45 -5.36
CA GLY A 91 -10.03 -9.84 -5.07
C GLY A 91 -9.04 -8.68 -5.14
N ASP A 92 -9.27 -7.68 -5.99
CA ASP A 92 -8.33 -6.57 -6.22
C ASP A 92 -8.07 -5.75 -4.95
N SER A 93 -9.13 -5.28 -4.31
CA SER A 93 -8.96 -4.56 -3.03
C SER A 93 -8.34 -5.43 -1.92
N ARG A 94 -8.47 -6.77 -1.99
CA ARG A 94 -8.01 -7.68 -0.93
C ARG A 94 -6.52 -7.96 -1.01
N TRP A 95 -5.96 -8.19 -2.20
CA TRP A 95 -4.49 -8.27 -2.31
C TRP A 95 -3.86 -6.92 -1.96
N HIS A 96 -4.50 -5.80 -2.29
CA HIS A 96 -4.00 -4.48 -1.96
C HIS A 96 -3.93 -4.25 -0.44
N GLU A 97 -5.08 -4.35 0.26
CA GLU A 97 -5.14 -4.08 1.71
C GLU A 97 -4.36 -5.09 2.56
N CYS A 98 -4.40 -6.37 2.18
CA CYS A 98 -3.60 -7.37 2.87
C CYS A 98 -2.11 -7.25 2.51
N GLY A 99 -1.78 -6.68 1.35
CA GLY A 99 -0.42 -6.36 0.93
C GLY A 99 0.23 -5.30 1.81
N HIS A 100 -0.55 -4.30 2.24
CA HIS A 100 -0.17 -3.29 3.25
C HIS A 100 -0.09 -3.85 4.67
N GLY A 101 -0.59 -5.07 4.89
CA GLY A 101 -0.65 -5.70 6.21
C GLY A 101 -1.66 -5.04 7.16
N THR A 102 -2.59 -4.23 6.65
CA THR A 102 -3.49 -3.44 7.49
C THR A 102 -4.82 -4.13 7.79
N ALA A 103 -5.26 -5.08 6.95
CA ALA A 103 -6.58 -5.68 7.10
C ALA A 103 -6.73 -6.47 8.41
N PHE A 104 -5.75 -7.31 8.77
CA PHE A 104 -5.76 -8.11 10.00
C PHE A 104 -4.71 -7.60 11.01
N ARG A 105 -4.97 -7.77 12.32
CA ARG A 105 -3.94 -7.60 13.37
C ARG A 105 -2.91 -8.73 13.26
N THR A 106 -3.38 -9.96 13.06
CA THR A 106 -2.49 -11.12 12.89
C THR A 106 -1.87 -11.13 11.49
N LYS A 107 -0.55 -10.94 11.45
CA LYS A 107 0.24 -10.80 10.21
C LYS A 107 0.01 -11.93 9.19
N TRP A 108 0.11 -13.18 9.60
CA TRP A 108 0.01 -14.31 8.66
C TRP A 108 -1.38 -14.42 7.99
N LEU A 109 -2.44 -13.89 8.63
CA LEU A 109 -3.78 -13.84 8.02
C LEU A 109 -3.81 -12.88 6.82
N ASN A 110 -3.11 -11.74 6.91
CA ASN A 110 -2.93 -10.85 5.76
C ASN A 110 -2.23 -11.61 4.63
N ASP A 111 -1.14 -12.33 4.92
CA ASP A 111 -0.41 -13.07 3.89
C ASP A 111 -1.28 -14.14 3.20
N VAL A 112 -2.08 -14.92 3.95
CA VAL A 112 -2.97 -15.91 3.32
C VAL A 112 -3.95 -15.26 2.33
N VAL A 113 -4.63 -14.19 2.75
CA VAL A 113 -5.60 -13.50 1.89
C VAL A 113 -4.88 -12.81 0.72
N TYR A 114 -3.70 -12.24 0.97
CA TYR A 114 -2.82 -11.64 -0.04
C TYR A 114 -2.50 -12.63 -1.16
N TYR A 115 -1.91 -13.78 -0.83
CA TYR A 115 -1.51 -14.78 -1.83
C TYR A 115 -2.72 -15.31 -2.63
N ILE A 116 -3.85 -15.57 -1.98
CA ILE A 116 -5.08 -16.02 -2.65
C ILE A 116 -5.57 -14.93 -3.64
N ALA A 117 -5.75 -13.71 -3.16
CA ALA A 117 -6.27 -12.61 -3.97
C ALA A 117 -5.32 -12.22 -5.11
N SER A 118 -4.00 -12.25 -4.87
CA SER A 118 -2.97 -12.06 -5.88
C SER A 118 -3.07 -13.11 -7.00
N PHE A 119 -3.22 -14.39 -6.64
CA PHE A 119 -3.38 -15.46 -7.64
C PHE A 119 -4.65 -15.26 -8.47
N MET A 120 -5.74 -14.85 -7.83
CA MET A 120 -7.02 -14.60 -8.48
C MET A 120 -6.97 -13.49 -9.55
N LEU A 121 -5.92 -12.67 -9.53
CA LEU A 121 -5.68 -11.60 -10.50
C LEU A 121 -4.45 -11.82 -11.39
N LEU A 122 -3.82 -12.99 -11.30
CA LEU A 122 -2.53 -13.27 -11.95
C LEU A 122 -1.44 -12.23 -11.57
N ARG A 123 -1.57 -11.65 -10.37
CA ARG A 123 -0.58 -10.73 -9.79
C ARG A 123 0.45 -11.55 -9.04
N GLN A 124 1.69 -11.59 -9.51
CA GLN A 124 2.78 -12.26 -8.79
C GLN A 124 3.04 -11.52 -7.47
N PRO A 125 2.94 -12.17 -6.29
CA PRO A 125 2.89 -11.49 -5.01
C PRO A 125 4.12 -10.58 -4.76
N THR A 126 5.33 -11.10 -4.93
CA THR A 126 6.56 -10.30 -4.76
C THR A 126 6.61 -9.11 -5.72
N LEU A 127 6.36 -9.33 -7.01
CA LEU A 127 6.36 -8.27 -8.02
C LEU A 127 5.38 -7.13 -7.67
N TRP A 128 4.15 -7.50 -7.34
CA TRP A 128 3.10 -6.52 -7.09
C TRP A 128 3.25 -5.83 -5.74
N ARG A 129 3.82 -6.49 -4.73
CA ARG A 129 4.17 -5.82 -3.47
C ARG A 129 5.16 -4.67 -3.71
N TRP A 130 6.24 -4.93 -4.44
CA TRP A 130 7.27 -3.92 -4.70
C TRP A 130 6.82 -2.85 -5.71
N SER A 131 6.07 -3.24 -6.75
CA SER A 131 5.39 -2.30 -7.66
C SER A 131 4.51 -1.33 -6.89
N HIS A 132 3.73 -1.85 -5.94
CA HIS A 132 2.76 -1.05 -5.22
C HIS A 132 3.38 -0.15 -4.14
N VAL A 133 4.48 -0.61 -3.52
CA VAL A 133 5.34 0.26 -2.68
C VAL A 133 5.91 1.41 -3.51
N ARG A 134 6.39 1.14 -4.73
CA ARG A 134 6.86 2.19 -5.65
C ARG A 134 5.73 3.16 -6.00
N HIS A 135 4.54 2.65 -6.29
CA HIS A 135 3.35 3.47 -6.54
C HIS A 135 3.06 4.42 -5.36
N HIS A 136 3.06 3.94 -4.11
CA HIS A 136 2.88 4.81 -2.94
C HIS A 136 4.03 5.79 -2.68
N THR A 137 5.24 5.49 -3.17
CA THR A 137 6.39 6.40 -3.09
C THR A 137 6.24 7.58 -4.04
N ASP A 138 5.93 7.26 -5.29
CA ASP A 138 6.06 8.15 -6.45
C ASP A 138 4.71 8.24 -7.19
N THR A 139 3.59 8.35 -6.46
CA THR A 139 2.21 8.23 -6.98
C THR A 139 1.99 9.12 -8.21
N ILE A 140 1.72 8.51 -9.37
CA ILE A 140 1.47 9.20 -10.65
C ILE A 140 2.63 10.14 -11.07
N VAL A 141 3.85 9.85 -10.63
CA VAL A 141 5.09 10.45 -11.16
C VAL A 141 5.52 9.66 -12.39
N VAL A 142 5.56 10.32 -13.54
CA VAL A 142 5.79 9.66 -14.83
C VAL A 142 7.24 9.16 -14.92
N GLY A 143 7.39 7.92 -15.37
CA GLY A 143 8.67 7.23 -15.41
C GLY A 143 9.13 6.67 -14.05
N ARG A 144 8.32 6.81 -12.99
CA ARG A 144 8.60 6.25 -11.66
C ARG A 144 7.51 5.31 -11.16
N ASP A 145 6.25 5.62 -11.45
CA ASP A 145 5.10 4.80 -11.03
C ASP A 145 4.75 3.70 -12.06
N PRO A 146 4.98 2.41 -11.75
CA PRO A 146 4.62 1.30 -12.64
C PRO A 146 3.12 1.07 -12.78
N GLU A 147 2.29 1.68 -11.94
CA GLU A 147 0.85 1.40 -11.84
C GLU A 147 -0.03 2.42 -12.58
N ILE A 148 0.58 3.34 -13.36
CA ILE A 148 -0.17 4.30 -14.19
C ILE A 148 -0.95 3.58 -15.30
N MET A 149 -2.24 3.32 -15.04
CA MET A 149 -3.12 2.59 -15.96
C MET A 149 -3.54 3.40 -17.21
N PHE A 150 -3.55 4.74 -17.12
CA PHE A 150 -4.04 5.62 -18.19
C PHE A 150 -3.01 6.68 -18.61
N PRO A 151 -1.93 6.28 -19.33
CA PRO A 151 -0.92 7.22 -19.81
C PRO A 151 -1.47 8.20 -20.85
N ARG A 152 -0.82 9.37 -20.97
CA ARG A 152 -1.18 10.49 -21.83
C ARG A 152 -0.26 10.59 -23.07
N PRO A 153 -0.80 10.81 -24.30
CA PRO A 153 -2.20 10.82 -24.64
C PRO A 153 -2.83 9.44 -24.42
N SER A 154 -3.98 9.41 -23.76
CA SER A 154 -4.84 8.21 -23.76
C SER A 154 -5.59 8.12 -25.09
N SER A 155 -6.40 7.07 -25.29
CA SER A 155 -7.32 6.97 -26.42
C SER A 155 -8.54 6.14 -26.07
N LEU A 156 -9.66 6.31 -26.78
CA LEU A 156 -10.84 5.46 -26.59
C LEU A 156 -10.50 3.97 -26.71
N ARG A 157 -9.65 3.61 -27.69
CA ARG A 157 -9.19 2.23 -27.88
C ARG A 157 -8.41 1.71 -26.67
N ARG A 158 -7.55 2.53 -26.06
CA ARG A 158 -6.80 2.14 -24.84
C ARG A 158 -7.74 2.01 -23.65
N VAL A 159 -8.67 2.96 -23.47
CA VAL A 159 -9.66 2.92 -22.39
C VAL A 159 -10.56 1.69 -22.52
N LEU A 160 -11.11 1.38 -23.70
CA LEU A 160 -11.91 0.16 -23.88
C LEU A 160 -11.05 -1.10 -23.77
N GLY A 161 -9.80 -1.04 -24.20
CA GLY A 161 -8.84 -2.15 -24.14
C GLY A 161 -8.55 -2.62 -22.72
N VAL A 162 -8.55 -1.75 -21.71
CA VAL A 162 -8.36 -2.17 -20.31
C VAL A 162 -9.54 -2.98 -19.77
N TYR A 163 -10.77 -2.71 -20.23
CA TYR A 163 -11.96 -3.50 -19.88
C TYR A 163 -12.05 -4.83 -20.64
N VAL A 164 -11.21 -5.04 -21.67
CA VAL A 164 -11.12 -6.27 -22.44
C VAL A 164 -9.78 -6.95 -22.13
N PRO A 165 -9.69 -7.69 -21.02
CA PRO A 165 -8.43 -8.21 -20.50
C PRO A 165 -7.79 -9.28 -21.41
N LEU A 166 -8.47 -9.72 -22.47
CA LEU A 166 -7.92 -10.57 -23.53
C LEU A 166 -6.67 -9.97 -24.21
N LEU A 167 -6.47 -8.64 -24.13
CA LEU A 167 -5.28 -7.98 -24.68
C LEU A 167 -4.12 -7.84 -23.67
N ILE A 168 -4.43 -7.94 -22.37
CA ILE A 168 -3.49 -7.63 -21.27
C ILE A 168 -3.04 -8.91 -20.58
N LEU A 169 -3.97 -9.79 -20.23
CA LEU A 169 -3.68 -11.00 -19.45
C LEU A 169 -2.79 -12.02 -20.17
N PRO A 170 -2.82 -12.21 -21.50
CA PRO A 170 -1.83 -13.06 -22.16
C PRO A 170 -0.38 -12.56 -21.98
N LYS A 171 -0.18 -11.23 -21.93
CA LYS A 171 1.14 -10.65 -21.62
C LYS A 171 1.54 -10.93 -20.18
N ALA A 172 0.59 -10.87 -19.23
CA ALA A 172 0.82 -11.23 -17.84
C ALA A 172 1.21 -12.71 -17.70
N VAL A 173 0.51 -13.63 -18.37
CA VAL A 173 0.87 -15.07 -18.38
C VAL A 173 2.26 -15.28 -18.97
N TRP A 174 2.58 -14.62 -20.08
CA TRP A 174 3.92 -14.70 -20.69
C TRP A 174 5.01 -14.16 -19.77
N ARG A 175 4.76 -13.03 -19.10
CA ARG A 175 5.65 -12.48 -18.07
C ARG A 175 5.88 -13.49 -16.94
N THR A 176 4.80 -14.12 -16.45
CA THR A 176 4.88 -15.17 -15.42
C THR A 176 5.71 -16.37 -15.87
N LEU A 177 5.58 -16.81 -17.13
CA LEU A 177 6.42 -17.88 -17.68
C LEU A 177 7.91 -17.49 -17.71
N LYS A 178 8.24 -16.26 -18.12
CA LYS A 178 9.63 -15.77 -18.09
C LYS A 178 10.18 -15.75 -16.66
N HIS A 179 9.42 -15.22 -15.70
CA HIS A 179 9.81 -15.18 -14.29
C HIS A 179 10.00 -16.58 -13.70
N ALA A 180 9.13 -17.55 -14.05
CA ALA A 180 9.27 -18.95 -13.64
C ALA A 180 10.56 -19.61 -14.17
N ALA A 181 11.03 -19.17 -15.34
CA ALA A 181 12.31 -19.56 -15.93
C ALA A 181 13.52 -18.79 -15.35
N GLY A 182 13.31 -17.86 -14.42
CA GLY A 182 14.36 -17.00 -13.84
C GLY A 182 14.80 -15.85 -14.75
N ARG A 183 13.98 -15.49 -15.75
CA ARG A 183 14.23 -14.35 -16.65
C ARG A 183 13.34 -13.19 -16.23
N PHE A 184 13.87 -12.30 -15.40
CA PHE A 184 13.16 -11.09 -14.96
C PHE A 184 13.20 -10.01 -16.05
N ASP A 185 12.20 -9.13 -16.09
CA ASP A 185 12.19 -7.94 -16.94
C ASP A 185 12.77 -6.73 -16.21
N ASP A 186 12.90 -5.61 -16.94
CA ASP A 186 13.58 -4.41 -16.43
C ASP A 186 12.81 -3.77 -15.28
N ASP A 187 11.49 -3.71 -15.36
CA ASP A 187 10.63 -3.26 -14.25
C ASP A 187 10.89 -4.08 -12.98
N ALA A 188 10.88 -5.42 -13.08
CA ALA A 188 11.14 -6.28 -11.93
C ALA A 188 12.56 -6.09 -11.36
N ARG A 189 13.55 -5.75 -12.18
CA ARG A 189 14.92 -5.46 -11.70
C ARG A 189 15.08 -4.06 -11.13
N ASP A 190 14.23 -3.12 -11.52
CA ASP A 190 14.30 -1.72 -11.07
C ASP A 190 13.84 -1.58 -9.62
N PHE A 191 12.73 -2.20 -9.25
CA PHE A 191 12.11 -1.99 -7.94
C PHE A 191 12.09 -3.20 -7.01
N ILE A 192 12.48 -4.41 -7.45
CA ILE A 192 12.59 -5.58 -6.55
C ILE A 192 14.05 -5.73 -6.13
N PRO A 193 14.34 -5.80 -4.82
CA PRO A 193 15.67 -6.16 -4.32
C PRO A 193 16.18 -7.49 -4.90
N THR A 194 17.48 -7.57 -5.17
CA THR A 194 18.06 -8.72 -5.90
C THR A 194 17.89 -10.05 -5.16
N ASP A 195 17.92 -10.00 -3.83
CA ASP A 195 17.69 -11.09 -2.88
C ASP A 195 16.24 -11.60 -2.84
N GLU A 196 15.28 -10.78 -3.28
CA GLU A 196 13.85 -11.14 -3.39
C GLU A 196 13.48 -11.77 -4.74
N LEU A 197 14.31 -11.63 -5.78
CA LEU A 197 14.07 -12.22 -7.10
C LEU A 197 13.90 -13.76 -7.09
N PRO A 198 14.64 -14.55 -6.28
CA PRO A 198 14.39 -15.98 -6.12
C PRO A 198 12.97 -16.31 -5.65
N LYS A 199 12.38 -15.47 -4.78
CA LYS A 199 11.01 -15.64 -4.30
C LYS A 199 9.99 -15.43 -5.41
N LEU A 200 10.15 -14.35 -6.18
CA LEU A 200 9.34 -14.11 -7.39
C LEU A 200 9.37 -15.31 -8.35
N LYS A 201 10.54 -15.91 -8.58
CA LYS A 201 10.67 -17.10 -9.43
C LYS A 201 9.86 -18.29 -8.92
N TRP A 202 9.89 -18.57 -7.62
CA TRP A 202 9.14 -19.68 -7.03
C TRP A 202 7.62 -19.43 -7.05
N GLU A 203 7.18 -18.21 -6.72
CA GLU A 203 5.78 -17.81 -6.83
C GLU A 203 5.26 -17.97 -8.27
N SER A 204 6.07 -17.58 -9.25
CA SER A 204 5.75 -17.76 -10.66
C SER A 204 5.58 -19.23 -11.03
N ARG A 205 6.45 -20.10 -10.53
CA ARG A 205 6.35 -21.55 -10.76
C ARG A 205 5.09 -22.14 -10.14
N ALA A 206 4.72 -21.69 -8.94
CA ALA A 206 3.47 -22.09 -8.30
C ALA A 206 2.25 -21.70 -9.15
N TYR A 207 2.24 -20.48 -9.70
CA TYR A 207 1.16 -20.02 -10.58
C TYR A 207 1.05 -20.89 -11.84
N ILE A 208 2.18 -21.16 -12.50
CA ILE A 208 2.22 -22.03 -13.68
C ILE A 208 1.81 -23.46 -13.35
N ALA A 209 2.17 -23.98 -12.17
CA ALA A 209 1.75 -25.31 -11.74
C ALA A 209 0.22 -25.40 -11.55
N VAL A 210 -0.40 -24.41 -10.91
CA VAL A 210 -1.86 -24.38 -10.72
C VAL A 210 -2.60 -24.21 -12.06
N LEU A 211 -2.15 -23.28 -12.91
CA LEU A 211 -2.75 -23.06 -14.23
C LEU A 211 -2.55 -24.26 -15.17
N GLY A 212 -1.35 -24.84 -15.18
CA GLY A 212 -1.02 -26.04 -15.95
C GLY A 212 -1.79 -27.27 -15.47
N GLY A 213 -1.90 -27.47 -14.14
CA GLY A 213 -2.73 -28.51 -13.55
C GLY A 213 -4.21 -28.35 -13.89
N THR A 214 -4.72 -27.12 -13.91
CA THR A 214 -6.09 -26.82 -14.36
C THR A 214 -6.28 -27.16 -15.85
N ALA A 215 -5.29 -26.84 -16.70
CA ALA A 215 -5.34 -27.18 -18.12
C ALA A 215 -5.33 -28.71 -18.34
N VAL A 216 -4.47 -29.44 -17.63
CA VAL A 216 -4.45 -30.91 -17.64
C VAL A 216 -5.81 -31.45 -17.19
N TRP A 217 -6.39 -30.93 -16.10
CA TRP A 217 -7.71 -31.33 -15.63
C TRP A 217 -8.77 -31.15 -16.72
N CYS A 218 -8.82 -29.98 -17.37
CA CYS A 218 -9.75 -29.73 -18.48
C CYS A 218 -9.61 -30.76 -19.60
N VAL A 219 -8.37 -31.11 -20.00
CA VAL A 219 -8.11 -32.10 -21.06
C VAL A 219 -8.54 -33.50 -20.62
N THR A 220 -8.19 -33.91 -19.39
CA THR A 220 -8.50 -35.24 -18.86
C THR A 220 -10.01 -35.53 -18.83
N ILE A 221 -10.83 -34.53 -18.53
CA ILE A 221 -12.30 -34.69 -18.48
C ILE A 221 -13.02 -34.25 -19.76
N GLY A 222 -12.28 -33.75 -20.75
CA GLY A 222 -12.85 -33.21 -21.99
C GLY A 222 -13.79 -32.01 -21.79
N SER A 223 -13.55 -31.17 -20.77
CA SER A 223 -14.44 -30.05 -20.43
C SER A 223 -13.66 -28.82 -19.95
N ILE A 224 -14.10 -27.63 -20.36
CA ILE A 224 -13.51 -26.35 -19.93
C ILE A 224 -13.91 -25.94 -18.50
N VAL A 225 -14.86 -26.65 -17.89
CA VAL A 225 -15.45 -26.26 -16.60
C VAL A 225 -14.41 -25.96 -15.52
N PRO A 226 -13.34 -26.76 -15.29
CA PRO A 226 -12.33 -26.43 -14.30
C PRO A 226 -11.68 -25.05 -14.53
N ALA A 227 -11.35 -24.72 -15.79
CA ALA A 227 -10.80 -23.42 -16.15
C ALA A 227 -11.80 -22.28 -15.94
N LEU A 228 -13.11 -22.52 -16.06
CA LEU A 228 -14.14 -21.53 -15.71
C LEU A 228 -14.13 -21.17 -14.22
N TYR A 229 -13.54 -21.99 -13.35
CA TYR A 229 -13.40 -21.70 -11.91
C TYR A 229 -12.00 -21.24 -11.51
N ILE A 230 -10.96 -21.62 -12.27
CA ILE A 230 -9.56 -21.37 -11.93
C ILE A 230 -8.86 -20.74 -13.14
N GLY A 231 -8.32 -19.54 -12.96
CA GLY A 231 -7.59 -18.80 -14.01
C GLY A 231 -8.48 -17.98 -14.97
N LEU A 232 -9.46 -18.59 -15.65
CA LEU A 232 -10.36 -17.81 -16.53
C LEU A 232 -11.24 -16.76 -15.82
N PRO A 233 -11.63 -16.90 -14.54
CA PRO A 233 -12.39 -15.85 -13.87
C PRO A 233 -11.69 -14.49 -13.85
N THR A 234 -10.35 -14.47 -13.86
CA THR A 234 -9.58 -13.24 -14.03
C THR A 234 -9.92 -12.55 -15.36
N PHE A 235 -10.18 -13.30 -16.43
CA PHE A 235 -10.47 -12.76 -17.76
C PHE A 235 -11.90 -12.25 -17.91
N TYR A 236 -12.90 -12.97 -17.40
CA TYR A 236 -14.30 -12.51 -17.52
C TYR A 236 -14.76 -11.67 -16.32
N GLY A 237 -13.94 -11.56 -15.27
CA GLY A 237 -14.20 -10.83 -14.04
C GLY A 237 -13.42 -9.52 -13.85
N ALA A 238 -12.34 -9.30 -14.61
CA ALA A 238 -11.50 -8.10 -14.45
C ALA A 238 -12.22 -6.78 -14.74
N TRP A 239 -13.39 -6.79 -15.37
CA TRP A 239 -14.18 -5.57 -15.59
C TRP A 239 -14.48 -4.83 -14.28
N LEU A 240 -14.72 -5.54 -13.17
CA LEU A 240 -15.02 -4.92 -11.88
C LEU A 240 -13.75 -4.36 -11.21
N MET A 241 -12.60 -5.00 -11.42
CA MET A 241 -11.29 -4.45 -11.03
C MET A 241 -11.04 -3.12 -11.74
N VAL A 242 -11.18 -3.09 -13.07
CA VAL A 242 -11.02 -1.85 -13.86
C VAL A 242 -12.06 -0.82 -13.46
N PHE A 243 -13.27 -1.27 -13.10
CA PHE A 243 -14.33 -0.38 -12.65
C PHE A 243 -13.92 0.41 -11.41
N PHE A 244 -13.38 -0.28 -10.40
CA PHE A 244 -12.89 0.39 -9.21
C PHE A 244 -11.57 1.13 -9.44
N GLY A 245 -10.58 0.50 -10.08
CA GLY A 245 -9.26 1.09 -10.33
C GLY A 245 -9.31 2.38 -11.17
N ALA A 246 -10.24 2.49 -12.12
CA ALA A 246 -10.42 3.73 -12.87
C ALA A 246 -10.86 4.90 -11.98
N THR A 247 -11.52 4.64 -10.86
CA THR A 247 -11.94 5.71 -9.94
C THR A 247 -10.80 6.29 -9.13
N GLN A 248 -9.66 5.59 -8.99
CA GLN A 248 -8.52 6.00 -8.18
C GLN A 248 -7.79 7.21 -8.77
N HIS A 249 -7.12 7.03 -9.91
CA HIS A 249 -6.20 8.03 -10.49
C HIS A 249 -6.59 8.52 -11.89
N ALA A 250 -7.55 7.88 -12.57
CA ALA A 250 -7.78 8.13 -13.99
C ALA A 250 -8.11 9.61 -14.27
N GLY A 251 -7.33 10.19 -15.19
CA GLY A 251 -7.45 11.57 -15.66
C GLY A 251 -6.90 12.63 -14.69
N LEU A 252 -6.40 12.26 -13.52
CA LEU A 252 -5.86 13.20 -12.53
C LEU A 252 -4.41 13.61 -12.84
N ARG A 253 -3.91 14.61 -12.13
CA ARG A 253 -2.63 15.29 -12.43
C ARG A 253 -1.43 14.35 -12.25
N GLU A 254 -0.43 14.54 -13.10
CA GLU A 254 0.85 13.83 -13.06
C GLU A 254 1.95 14.72 -12.50
N ASP A 255 2.96 14.12 -11.87
CA ASP A 255 4.12 14.82 -11.29
C ASP A 255 3.77 15.90 -10.25
N VAL A 256 2.72 15.66 -9.46
CA VAL A 256 2.31 16.55 -8.37
C VAL A 256 2.47 15.81 -7.03
N LEU A 257 3.29 16.36 -6.13
CA LEU A 257 3.59 15.84 -4.78
C LEU A 257 2.46 16.12 -3.77
N ASP A 258 1.21 15.93 -4.19
CA ASP A 258 0.04 16.11 -3.36
C ASP A 258 -1.09 15.19 -3.84
N HIS A 259 -1.42 14.21 -3.00
CA HIS A 259 -2.41 13.17 -3.30
C HIS A 259 -3.81 13.73 -3.59
N ARG A 260 -4.13 14.95 -3.13
CA ARG A 260 -5.42 15.61 -3.40
C ARG A 260 -5.62 15.91 -4.90
N TYR A 261 -4.54 16.02 -5.66
CA TYR A 261 -4.57 16.31 -7.10
C TYR A 261 -4.41 15.09 -7.99
N ASN A 262 -3.86 13.99 -7.48
CA ASN A 262 -3.57 12.78 -8.26
C ASN A 262 -4.40 11.55 -7.84
N SER A 263 -5.15 11.63 -6.74
CA SER A 263 -6.00 10.55 -6.21
C SER A 263 -7.45 11.02 -6.02
N ARG A 264 -8.43 10.12 -5.88
CA ARG A 264 -9.86 10.48 -5.79
C ARG A 264 -10.65 9.68 -4.76
N THR A 265 -11.45 10.40 -4.00
CA THR A 265 -12.52 9.85 -3.15
C THR A 265 -13.85 9.89 -3.87
N VAL A 266 -14.60 8.78 -3.83
CA VAL A 266 -15.91 8.63 -4.47
C VAL A 266 -16.91 8.08 -3.47
N TYR A 267 -18.10 8.67 -3.35
CA TYR A 267 -19.17 8.05 -2.59
C TYR A 267 -19.79 6.88 -3.35
N MET A 268 -19.85 5.73 -2.66
CA MET A 268 -20.36 4.47 -3.19
C MET A 268 -21.41 3.88 -2.25
N ASN A 269 -22.34 3.11 -2.80
CA ASN A 269 -23.34 2.39 -2.00
C ASN A 269 -22.68 1.25 -1.18
N PRO A 270 -23.34 0.72 -0.13
CA PRO A 270 -22.75 -0.29 0.76
C PRO A 270 -22.26 -1.56 0.07
N VAL A 271 -22.90 -1.99 -1.02
CA VAL A 271 -22.49 -3.20 -1.76
C VAL A 271 -21.15 -2.96 -2.46
N LEU A 272 -21.01 -1.84 -3.19
CA LEU A 272 -19.75 -1.50 -3.84
C LEU A 272 -18.63 -1.27 -2.82
N ARG A 273 -18.94 -0.62 -1.69
CA ARG A 273 -17.97 -0.43 -0.59
C ARG A 273 -17.49 -1.74 0.01
N PHE A 274 -18.35 -2.75 0.14
CA PHE A 274 -17.95 -4.08 0.58
C PHE A 274 -17.07 -4.79 -0.47
N LEU A 275 -17.47 -4.75 -1.74
CA LEU A 275 -16.72 -5.39 -2.82
C LEU A 275 -15.33 -4.77 -2.99
N TYR A 276 -15.23 -3.45 -2.81
CA TYR A 276 -14.00 -2.69 -2.97
C TYR A 276 -13.26 -2.42 -1.65
N SER A 277 -13.67 -3.05 -0.55
CA SER A 277 -13.06 -2.86 0.77
C SER A 277 -12.86 -1.37 1.10
N ASN A 278 -13.90 -0.53 1.01
CA ASN A 278 -13.85 0.92 1.24
C ASN A 278 -12.72 1.71 0.52
N MET A 279 -12.02 1.13 -0.46
CA MET A 279 -10.97 1.81 -1.23
C MET A 279 -11.50 2.90 -2.16
N ASN A 280 -12.81 3.19 -2.08
CA ASN A 280 -13.40 4.40 -2.61
C ASN A 280 -12.94 5.66 -1.86
N TYR A 281 -12.33 5.52 -0.68
CA TYR A 281 -11.61 6.54 0.08
C TYR A 281 -10.10 6.49 -0.26
N HIS A 282 -9.80 6.67 -1.55
CA HIS A 282 -8.45 6.45 -2.08
C HIS A 282 -7.46 7.57 -1.73
N VAL A 283 -7.93 8.82 -1.64
CA VAL A 283 -7.06 9.94 -1.22
C VAL A 283 -6.60 9.71 0.22
N GLU A 284 -7.53 9.33 1.08
CA GLU A 284 -7.27 9.03 2.49
C GLU A 284 -6.27 7.89 2.64
N HIS A 285 -6.46 6.82 1.85
CA HIS A 285 -5.53 5.69 1.79
C HIS A 285 -4.12 6.12 1.38
N HIS A 286 -3.96 6.94 0.35
CA HIS A 286 -2.63 7.40 -0.09
C HIS A 286 -1.93 8.30 0.94
N ILE A 287 -2.70 9.13 1.65
CA ILE A 287 -2.14 10.00 2.69
C ILE A 287 -1.78 9.21 3.96
N PHE A 288 -2.60 8.23 4.34
CA PHE A 288 -2.41 7.40 5.54
C PHE A 288 -2.60 5.91 5.23
N PRO A 289 -1.65 5.26 4.51
CA PRO A 289 -1.78 3.86 4.06
C PRO A 289 -1.73 2.85 5.21
N THR A 290 -1.42 3.30 6.42
CA THR A 290 -1.42 2.52 7.65
C THR A 290 -2.82 2.32 8.23
N VAL A 291 -3.81 3.13 7.84
CA VAL A 291 -5.18 3.03 8.33
C VAL A 291 -5.90 1.89 7.59
N PRO A 292 -6.46 0.90 8.30
CA PRO A 292 -7.18 -0.20 7.68
C PRO A 292 -8.43 0.28 6.95
N TYR A 293 -8.79 -0.39 5.84
CA TYR A 293 -9.92 0.00 5.02
C TYR A 293 -11.24 0.24 5.74
N TYR A 294 -11.54 -0.51 6.81
CA TYR A 294 -12.79 -0.35 7.54
C TYR A 294 -12.83 0.93 8.39
N ALA A 295 -11.68 1.57 8.64
CA ALA A 295 -11.54 2.85 9.34
C ALA A 295 -11.42 4.05 8.39
N LEU A 296 -11.14 3.85 7.09
CA LEU A 296 -11.07 4.93 6.10
C LEU A 296 -12.29 5.88 6.07
N PRO A 297 -13.55 5.43 6.25
CA PRO A 297 -14.68 6.35 6.33
C PRO A 297 -14.63 7.29 7.54
N ALA A 298 -14.08 6.82 8.66
CA ALA A 298 -13.90 7.63 9.86
C ALA A 298 -12.72 8.59 9.67
N LEU A 299 -11.60 8.12 9.09
CA LEU A 299 -10.49 8.99 8.68
C LEU A 299 -10.96 10.11 7.75
N HIS A 300 -11.75 9.78 6.72
CA HIS A 300 -12.36 10.78 5.84
C HIS A 300 -13.14 11.83 6.64
N ALA A 301 -13.93 11.43 7.63
CA ALA A 301 -14.69 12.37 8.43
C ALA A 301 -13.80 13.35 9.20
N GLU A 302 -12.62 12.91 9.66
CA GLU A 302 -11.63 13.76 10.35
C GLU A 302 -10.95 14.74 9.40
N ILE A 303 -10.50 14.29 8.22
CA ILE A 303 -9.63 15.10 7.35
C ILE A 303 -10.34 15.75 6.16
N LYS A 304 -11.64 15.49 5.94
CA LYS A 304 -12.39 15.97 4.75
C LYS A 304 -12.33 17.48 4.52
N GLU A 305 -12.10 18.28 5.56
CA GLU A 305 -11.98 19.74 5.43
C GLU A 305 -10.69 20.19 4.74
N TYR A 306 -9.69 19.30 4.65
CA TYR A 306 -8.42 19.52 3.94
C TYR A 306 -8.42 18.92 2.53
N LEU A 307 -9.47 18.19 2.16
CA LEU A 307 -9.56 17.45 0.91
C LEU A 307 -10.49 18.15 -0.10
N ALA A 308 -10.30 17.84 -1.38
CA ALA A 308 -11.32 18.18 -2.37
C ALA A 308 -12.63 17.45 -2.06
N PRO A 309 -13.80 18.06 -2.36
CA PRO A 309 -15.09 17.39 -2.24
C PRO A 309 -15.10 16.05 -2.99
N PRO A 310 -15.55 14.95 -2.35
CA PRO A 310 -15.69 13.67 -3.01
C PRO A 310 -16.63 13.74 -4.21
N ASP A 311 -16.37 12.91 -5.22
CA ASP A 311 -17.34 12.71 -6.29
C ASP A 311 -18.63 12.09 -5.68
N PRO A 312 -19.82 12.71 -5.85
CA PRO A 312 -21.01 12.41 -5.05
C PRO A 312 -21.63 11.04 -5.34
N SER A 313 -21.22 10.40 -6.44
CA SER A 313 -21.60 9.04 -6.79
C SER A 313 -20.59 8.46 -7.78
N THR A 314 -20.58 7.12 -7.91
CA THR A 314 -19.80 6.44 -8.94
C THR A 314 -20.13 6.96 -10.35
N ILE A 315 -21.41 7.24 -10.65
CA ILE A 315 -21.81 7.80 -11.95
C ILE A 315 -21.19 9.19 -12.18
N SER A 316 -21.17 10.06 -11.16
CA SER A 316 -20.52 11.37 -11.24
C SER A 316 -19.02 11.24 -11.52
N ALA A 317 -18.33 10.37 -10.78
CA ALA A 317 -16.91 10.10 -10.98
C ALA A 317 -16.63 9.64 -12.44
N TYR A 318 -17.44 8.72 -12.97
CA TYR A 318 -17.28 8.24 -14.35
C TYR A 318 -17.55 9.30 -15.40
N ARG A 319 -18.57 10.16 -15.21
CA ARG A 319 -18.83 11.29 -16.11
C ARG A 319 -17.62 12.22 -16.17
N ARG A 320 -17.03 12.52 -15.01
CA ARG A 320 -15.81 13.33 -14.91
C ARG A 320 -14.62 12.66 -15.58
N ILE A 321 -14.30 11.41 -15.20
CA ILE A 321 -13.19 10.63 -15.78
C ILE A 321 -13.30 10.59 -17.30
N PHE A 322 -14.47 10.25 -17.85
CA PHE A 322 -14.65 10.19 -19.30
C PHE A 322 -14.49 11.56 -19.97
N THR A 323 -15.03 12.62 -19.35
CA THR A 323 -14.89 13.99 -19.87
C THR A 323 -13.42 14.43 -19.88
N THR A 324 -12.69 14.17 -18.80
CA THR A 324 -11.27 14.51 -18.65
C THR A 324 -10.41 13.70 -19.63
N LEU A 325 -10.57 12.38 -19.68
CA LEU A 325 -9.81 11.53 -20.61
C LEU A 325 -10.07 11.92 -22.08
N ARG A 326 -11.32 12.25 -22.43
CA ARG A 326 -11.67 12.70 -23.80
C ARG A 326 -10.96 14.01 -24.18
N ARG A 327 -10.74 14.92 -23.22
CA ARG A 327 -9.93 16.13 -23.43
C ARG A 327 -8.45 15.76 -23.56
N GLN A 328 -7.94 14.89 -22.70
CA GLN A 328 -6.56 14.40 -22.72
C GLN A 328 -6.17 13.64 -23.99
N TRP A 329 -7.15 13.08 -24.73
CA TRP A 329 -6.89 12.49 -26.06
C TRP A 329 -6.49 13.52 -27.11
N ARG A 330 -6.94 14.77 -26.95
CA ARG A 330 -6.65 15.88 -27.87
C ARG A 330 -5.54 16.79 -27.35
N ASP A 331 -5.49 16.94 -26.04
CA ASP A 331 -4.51 17.76 -25.33
C ASP A 331 -3.92 16.95 -24.15
N PRO A 332 -2.79 16.26 -24.33
CA PRO A 332 -2.15 15.48 -23.27
C PRO A 332 -1.76 16.31 -22.04
N SER A 333 -1.63 17.63 -22.19
CA SER A 333 -1.31 18.54 -21.08
C SER A 333 -2.55 18.97 -20.27
N TYR A 334 -3.75 18.59 -20.70
CA TYR A 334 -4.98 18.92 -19.99
C TYR A 334 -5.00 18.24 -18.62
N ASP A 335 -5.00 19.06 -17.58
CA ASP A 335 -5.24 18.61 -16.22
C ASP A 335 -6.70 18.77 -15.82
N ASP A 336 -7.18 17.79 -15.04
CA ASP A 336 -8.46 17.92 -14.38
C ASP A 336 -8.43 19.17 -13.48
N PRO A 337 -9.30 20.17 -13.71
CA PRO A 337 -9.21 21.44 -13.04
C PRO A 337 -9.49 21.35 -11.55
N ARG A 338 -10.07 20.24 -11.05
CA ARG A 338 -10.48 19.97 -9.64
C ARG A 338 -10.26 21.18 -8.70
N PRO A 339 -11.11 22.22 -8.82
CA PRO A 339 -10.75 23.57 -8.36
C PRO A 339 -10.94 23.81 -6.87
N ASP A 340 -11.38 22.79 -6.12
CA ASP A 340 -11.87 22.96 -4.75
C ASP A 340 -10.97 22.26 -3.72
N VAL A 341 -9.67 22.10 -4.01
CA VAL A 341 -8.70 21.65 -3.00
C VAL A 341 -8.44 22.84 -2.06
N PRO A 342 -8.73 22.73 -0.76
CA PRO A 342 -8.48 23.81 0.19
C PRO A 342 -6.99 24.16 0.25
N ASP A 343 -6.68 25.44 0.02
CA ASP A 343 -5.33 25.97 0.23
C ASP A 343 -5.09 26.06 1.73
N THR A 344 -4.56 24.97 2.25
CA THR A 344 -4.30 24.74 3.66
C THR A 344 -2.82 24.45 3.76
N ALA A 345 -2.13 25.17 4.65
CA ALA A 345 -0.83 24.69 5.09
C ALA A 345 -1.06 23.26 5.58
N GLY A 346 -0.30 22.30 5.01
CA GLY A 346 -0.21 20.99 5.64
C GLY A 346 0.19 21.16 7.10
N SER A 347 0.03 20.13 7.94
CA SER A 347 0.65 20.25 9.25
C SER A 347 2.14 20.54 9.01
N GLU A 348 2.63 21.69 9.48
CA GLU A 348 4.01 21.74 9.93
C GLU A 348 4.09 20.58 10.91
N ARG A 349 4.77 19.52 10.49
CA ARG A 349 4.95 18.32 11.30
C ARG A 349 5.46 18.87 12.63
N THR A 350 4.62 18.80 13.67
CA THR A 350 4.86 19.52 14.91
C THR A 350 5.90 18.70 15.66
N PHE A 351 7.13 18.82 15.20
CA PHE A 351 8.25 18.17 15.82
C PHE A 351 8.47 18.91 17.13
N VAL A 352 8.44 18.17 18.23
CA VAL A 352 9.21 18.60 19.38
C VAL A 352 10.66 18.39 18.97
N ASP A 353 11.19 19.29 18.13
CA ASP A 353 12.63 19.52 18.10
C ASP A 353 12.94 19.98 19.52
N THR A 354 13.58 19.11 20.29
CA THR A 354 14.04 19.47 21.63
C THR A 354 15.11 20.57 21.59
N GLY A 355 15.44 21.13 20.41
CA GLY A 355 16.30 22.29 20.26
C GLY A 355 17.69 22.02 20.80
N LEU A 356 18.14 20.77 20.73
CA LEU A 356 19.41 20.33 21.29
C LEU A 356 20.60 20.75 20.42
N THR A 357 20.54 21.94 19.82
CA THR A 357 21.73 22.71 19.48
C THR A 357 22.22 23.56 20.65
N ALA A 358 21.44 23.72 21.74
CA ALA A 358 21.90 24.52 22.89
C ALA A 358 21.36 24.14 24.29
N TRP A 359 20.75 22.97 24.49
CA TRP A 359 20.41 22.46 25.83
C TRP A 359 20.79 20.98 26.04
N ALA A 360 21.89 20.55 25.41
CA ALA A 360 22.68 19.49 26.03
C ALA A 360 23.33 20.11 27.29
N GLY A 361 22.59 20.13 28.40
CA GLY A 361 23.30 19.77 29.62
C GLY A 361 23.71 18.33 29.38
N GLU A 362 24.98 18.07 29.06
CA GLU A 362 25.53 16.77 29.42
C GLU A 362 25.11 16.57 30.88
N LEU A 363 24.24 15.60 31.13
CA LEU A 363 24.14 15.09 32.48
C LEU A 363 25.55 14.59 32.80
N HIS A 364 26.08 14.89 33.99
CA HIS A 364 27.36 14.35 34.43
C HIS A 364 27.45 12.87 34.02
N ASP A 365 28.55 12.47 33.39
CA ASP A 365 28.86 11.11 32.88
C ASP A 365 28.41 10.75 31.44
N GLY A 366 28.22 11.72 30.53
CA GLY A 366 28.06 11.46 29.09
C GLY A 366 26.68 10.95 28.67
N LEU A 367 25.65 11.17 29.51
CA LEU A 367 24.27 10.82 29.23
C LEU A 367 23.54 11.97 28.52
N VAL A 368 22.80 11.62 27.48
CA VAL A 368 21.89 12.48 26.74
C VAL A 368 20.51 12.41 27.36
N ASP A 369 19.94 13.55 27.69
CA ASP A 369 18.56 13.67 28.14
C ASP A 369 17.61 13.76 26.93
N LEU A 370 16.71 12.78 26.81
CA LEU A 370 15.72 12.67 25.73
C LEU A 370 14.36 13.25 26.13
N GLY A 371 14.26 13.83 27.33
CA GLY A 371 13.09 14.52 27.86
C GLY A 371 12.35 13.77 28.96
N PRO A 372 11.27 14.36 29.49
CA PRO A 372 10.45 13.75 30.52
C PRO A 372 9.68 12.53 29.97
N ALA A 373 9.65 11.45 30.75
CA ALA A 373 8.96 10.21 30.40
C ALA A 373 7.44 10.38 30.30
N GLU A 374 6.88 11.19 31.20
CA GLU A 374 5.45 11.55 31.19
C GLU A 374 5.02 12.34 29.95
N GLY A 375 5.96 13.01 29.27
CA GLY A 375 5.68 13.75 28.04
C GLY A 375 5.52 12.86 26.81
N LEU A 376 5.65 11.53 26.95
CA LEU A 376 5.48 10.56 25.89
C LEU A 376 4.38 9.58 26.29
N ALA A 377 3.27 9.56 25.56
CA ALA A 377 2.16 8.65 25.85
C ALA A 377 2.53 7.19 25.50
N ALA A 378 1.92 6.22 26.16
CA ALA A 378 2.06 4.80 25.78
C ALA A 378 1.65 4.61 24.30
N GLY A 379 2.34 3.74 23.56
CA GLY A 379 2.13 3.51 22.13
C GLY A 379 2.48 4.71 21.24
N SER A 380 3.33 5.63 21.70
CA SER A 380 3.71 6.84 20.94
C SER A 380 5.20 6.90 20.64
N ALA A 381 5.56 7.77 19.71
CA ALA A 381 6.93 8.03 19.34
C ALA A 381 7.23 9.54 19.35
N ARG A 382 8.51 9.88 19.58
CA ARG A 382 9.05 11.23 19.52
C ARG A 382 10.31 11.22 18.69
N ARG A 383 10.41 12.18 17.77
CA ARG A 383 11.63 12.45 17.01
C ARG A 383 12.64 13.17 17.90
N ILE A 384 13.89 12.74 17.85
CA ILE A 384 15.02 13.38 18.54
C ILE A 384 16.12 13.64 17.53
N ASP A 385 16.47 14.91 17.30
CA ASP A 385 17.57 15.30 16.42
C ASP A 385 18.78 15.75 17.25
N ARG A 386 19.98 15.31 16.85
CA ARG A 386 21.25 15.72 17.48
C ARG A 386 22.33 15.89 16.41
N GLY A 387 22.67 17.14 16.10
CA GLY A 387 23.60 17.44 15.02
C GLY A 387 23.02 16.99 13.68
N GLU A 388 23.76 16.17 12.94
CA GLU A 388 23.28 15.57 11.68
C GLU A 388 22.56 14.22 11.88
N ALA A 389 22.60 13.66 13.08
CA ALA A 389 21.94 12.39 13.40
C ALA A 389 20.50 12.61 13.88
N THR A 390 19.64 11.64 13.60
CA THR A 390 18.23 11.66 13.99
C THR A 390 17.82 10.30 14.55
N TYR A 391 16.98 10.31 15.58
CA TYR A 391 16.55 9.14 16.36
C TYR A 391 15.05 9.15 16.58
N ALA A 392 14.50 7.98 16.84
CA ALA A 392 13.11 7.81 17.24
C ALA A 392 13.04 7.18 18.63
N LEU A 393 12.50 7.94 19.60
CA LEU A 393 12.20 7.46 20.94
C LEU A 393 10.76 6.96 20.99
N TYR A 394 10.57 5.73 21.42
CA TYR A 394 9.26 5.08 21.56
C TYR A 394 8.93 4.87 23.02
N ARG A 395 7.64 4.92 23.33
CA ARG A 395 7.08 4.34 24.55
C ARG A 395 6.11 3.24 24.15
N LEU A 396 6.46 2.00 24.49
CA LEU A 396 5.65 0.83 24.21
C LEU A 396 4.37 0.85 25.07
N ASP A 397 3.31 0.21 24.59
CA ASP A 397 2.10 0.03 25.38
C ASP A 397 2.35 -1.06 26.43
N PRO A 398 2.16 -0.81 27.75
CA PRO A 398 2.34 -1.82 28.78
C PRO A 398 1.57 -3.12 28.53
N ASP A 399 0.42 -3.05 27.84
CA ASP A 399 -0.39 -4.23 27.51
C ASP A 399 0.25 -5.10 26.41
N ASP A 400 1.20 -4.56 25.64
CA ASP A 400 1.92 -5.26 24.57
C ASP A 400 3.26 -5.85 25.04
N ILE A 401 3.76 -5.46 26.22
CA ILE A 401 5.06 -5.87 26.75
C ILE A 401 4.92 -7.14 27.59
N GLU A 402 5.65 -8.19 27.24
CA GLU A 402 5.73 -9.40 28.07
C GLU A 402 6.52 -9.10 29.35
N PRO A 403 6.19 -9.71 30.52
CA PRO A 403 6.83 -9.38 31.79
C PRO A 403 8.37 -9.51 31.83
N ASP A 404 8.93 -10.38 30.99
CA ASP A 404 10.37 -10.67 30.90
C ASP A 404 11.04 -10.00 29.69
N ASP A 405 10.37 -9.04 29.03
CA ASP A 405 10.90 -8.37 27.85
C ASP A 405 12.11 -7.49 28.21
N PRO A 406 13.31 -7.76 27.66
CA PRO A 406 14.51 -7.01 27.99
C PRO A 406 14.47 -5.56 27.51
N GLY A 407 13.56 -5.20 26.58
CA GLY A 407 13.47 -3.85 26.00
C GLY A 407 12.89 -2.79 26.92
N GLY A 408 12.17 -3.18 27.97
CA GLY A 408 11.48 -2.24 28.87
C GLY A 408 10.42 -1.37 28.17
N GLU A 409 9.92 -0.36 28.87
CA GLU A 409 8.82 0.50 28.38
C GLU A 409 9.26 1.51 27.32
N PHE A 410 10.55 1.86 27.28
CA PHE A 410 11.10 2.86 26.37
C PHE A 410 12.15 2.24 25.47
N VAL A 411 12.11 2.58 24.18
CA VAL A 411 13.04 2.09 23.16
C VAL A 411 13.57 3.27 22.36
N LEU A 412 14.86 3.27 22.01
CA LEU A 412 15.46 4.25 21.12
C LEU A 412 16.03 3.54 19.89
N SER A 413 15.73 4.05 18.70
CA SER A 413 16.32 3.56 17.44
C SER A 413 16.86 4.69 16.56
N ASP A 414 17.46 4.29 15.44
CA ASP A 414 17.68 5.19 14.30
C ASP A 414 16.35 5.87 13.92
N GLY A 415 16.42 7.15 13.57
CA GLY A 415 15.23 7.94 13.26
C GLY A 415 14.66 7.64 11.88
N LEU A 416 15.49 7.22 10.92
CA LEU A 416 15.08 6.95 9.55
C LEU A 416 14.84 5.46 9.30
N CYS A 417 13.81 5.17 8.51
CA CYS A 417 13.53 3.82 8.04
C CYS A 417 14.67 3.33 7.14
N THR A 418 15.12 2.09 7.32
CA THR A 418 16.18 1.49 6.48
C THR A 418 15.76 1.27 5.02
N HIS A 419 14.45 1.25 4.74
CA HIS A 419 13.94 1.16 3.37
C HIS A 419 13.98 2.50 2.62
N GLY A 420 13.89 3.65 3.31
CA GLY A 420 13.86 4.96 2.66
C GLY A 420 13.74 6.13 3.63
N GLN A 421 13.78 7.36 3.11
CA GLN A 421 13.89 8.62 3.87
C GLN A 421 12.62 9.03 4.67
N ALA A 422 11.94 8.09 5.32
CA ALA A 422 10.81 8.33 6.20
C ALA A 422 11.23 8.25 7.67
N HIS A 423 10.90 9.26 8.46
CA HIS A 423 11.21 9.25 9.89
C HIS A 423 10.24 8.32 10.66
N LEU A 424 10.76 7.35 11.40
CA LEU A 424 9.98 6.30 12.07
C LEU A 424 9.15 6.83 13.23
N ALA A 425 9.53 7.95 13.86
CA ALA A 425 8.71 8.59 14.89
C ALA A 425 7.36 9.12 14.40
N GLU A 426 7.15 9.20 13.08
CA GLU A 426 5.83 9.54 12.51
C GLU A 426 4.98 8.30 12.18
N GLY A 427 5.57 7.12 12.40
CA GLY A 427 4.95 5.83 12.24
C GLY A 427 3.95 5.48 13.34
N ALA A 428 3.28 4.36 13.16
CA ALA A 428 2.43 3.79 14.19
C ALA A 428 3.27 2.89 15.12
N VAL A 429 3.10 3.01 16.43
CA VAL A 429 3.70 2.09 17.43
C VAL A 429 2.59 1.21 17.96
N LEU A 430 2.72 -0.11 17.76
CA LEU A 430 1.74 -1.10 18.19
C LEU A 430 2.39 -2.49 18.27
N ASP A 431 1.93 -3.34 19.18
CA ASP A 431 2.36 -4.74 19.28
C ASP A 431 3.91 -4.87 19.38
N CYS A 432 4.56 -3.98 20.13
CA CYS A 432 6.04 -3.87 20.23
C CYS A 432 6.78 -3.68 18.89
N MET A 433 6.10 -3.09 17.90
CA MET A 433 6.65 -2.77 16.59
C MET A 433 6.45 -1.30 16.23
N VAL A 434 7.31 -0.78 15.36
CA VAL A 434 7.06 0.48 14.64
C VAL A 434 6.72 0.19 13.18
N GLU A 435 5.65 0.79 12.69
CA GLU A 435 5.26 0.77 11.29
C GLU A 435 5.63 2.09 10.62
N CYS A 436 6.53 2.03 9.65
CA CYS A 436 6.94 3.16 8.84
C CYS A 436 5.72 3.87 8.24
N PRO A 437 5.59 5.20 8.39
CA PRO A 437 4.42 5.96 7.94
C PRO A 437 4.25 6.00 6.42
N LYS A 438 5.31 5.69 5.67
CA LYS A 438 5.35 5.84 4.21
C LYS A 438 4.82 4.59 3.49
N HIS A 439 5.38 3.42 3.81
CA HIS A 439 5.10 2.17 3.09
C HIS A 439 4.78 1.01 4.02
N ASN A 440 4.45 1.31 5.27
CA ASN A 440 4.05 0.32 6.26
C ASN A 440 5.14 -0.74 6.55
N GLY A 441 6.41 -0.50 6.20
CA GLY A 441 7.50 -1.39 6.63
C GLY A 441 7.53 -1.49 8.15
N CYS A 442 7.71 -2.68 8.71
CA CYS A 442 7.69 -2.88 10.17
C CYS A 442 9.07 -3.25 10.71
N PHE A 443 9.36 -2.79 11.92
CA PHE A 443 10.51 -3.21 12.70
C PHE A 443 10.07 -3.66 14.09
N ASP A 444 10.64 -4.75 14.60
CA ASP A 444 10.50 -5.15 16.00
C ASP A 444 11.29 -4.16 16.87
N LEU A 445 10.63 -3.50 17.84
CA LEU A 445 11.29 -2.50 18.69
C LEU A 445 12.15 -3.13 19.81
N ARG A 446 12.17 -4.45 19.92
CA ARG A 446 12.98 -5.16 20.92
C ARG A 446 14.28 -5.68 20.33
N THR A 447 14.27 -6.00 19.03
CA THR A 447 15.41 -6.60 18.33
C THR A 447 15.95 -5.74 17.19
N GLY A 448 15.16 -4.79 16.68
CA GLY A 448 15.47 -4.00 15.49
C GLY A 448 15.17 -4.73 14.18
N GLU A 449 14.78 -6.00 14.21
CA GLU A 449 14.57 -6.81 13.01
C GLU A 449 13.47 -6.25 12.10
N ALA A 450 13.72 -6.23 10.79
CA ALA A 450 12.70 -5.90 9.81
C ALA A 450 11.67 -7.03 9.71
N LEU A 451 10.43 -6.73 10.08
CA LEU A 451 9.35 -7.70 10.11
C LEU A 451 8.48 -7.67 8.86
N ARG A 452 8.29 -6.51 8.23
CA ARG A 452 7.36 -6.39 7.08
C ARG A 452 8.00 -5.60 5.97
N TYR A 453 7.88 -6.13 4.76
CA TYR A 453 8.23 -5.42 3.54
C TYR A 453 7.53 -4.06 3.48
N PRO A 454 8.19 -3.07 2.87
CA PRO A 454 9.43 -3.20 2.10
C PRO A 454 10.72 -3.11 2.95
N ALA A 455 10.63 -3.02 4.27
CA ALA A 455 11.82 -3.11 5.12
C ALA A 455 12.40 -4.53 5.06
N THR A 456 13.71 -4.62 4.80
CA THR A 456 14.49 -5.87 4.76
C THR A 456 15.71 -5.82 5.67
N GLU A 457 16.30 -4.63 5.87
CA GLU A 457 17.44 -4.40 6.76
C GLU A 457 16.98 -3.96 8.15
N PRO A 458 17.60 -4.47 9.24
CA PRO A 458 17.22 -4.10 10.60
C PRO A 458 17.57 -2.63 10.93
N ILE A 459 16.79 -2.00 11.82
CA ILE A 459 17.15 -0.70 12.41
C ILE A 459 18.12 -0.90 13.58
N THR A 460 18.99 0.07 13.82
CA THR A 460 19.85 0.06 15.01
C THR A 460 19.04 0.48 16.23
N LEU A 461 19.12 -0.29 17.31
CA LEU A 461 18.61 0.09 18.63
C LEU A 461 19.75 0.63 19.49
N TYR A 462 19.41 1.51 20.43
CA TYR A 462 20.38 2.19 21.31
C TYR A 462 20.01 1.98 22.77
N ASP A 463 21.02 2.11 23.65
CA ASP A 463 20.80 2.06 25.09
C ASP A 463 19.80 3.14 25.55
N VAL A 464 18.91 2.81 26.47
CA VAL A 464 17.97 3.77 27.04
C VAL A 464 17.68 3.41 28.49
N ALA A 465 17.54 4.43 29.34
CA ALA A 465 17.27 4.27 30.76
C ALA A 465 16.35 5.36 31.29
N LEU A 466 15.62 5.05 32.36
CA LEU A 466 14.82 6.03 33.09
C LEU A 466 15.59 6.50 34.34
N ARG A 467 15.85 7.80 34.46
CA ARG A 467 16.49 8.41 35.64
C ARG A 467 15.69 9.61 36.11
N ASN A 468 15.21 9.58 37.35
CA ASN A 468 14.46 10.68 37.96
C ASN A 468 13.29 11.19 37.09
N GLY A 469 12.53 10.27 36.47
CA GLY A 469 11.39 10.59 35.60
C GLY A 469 11.76 11.09 34.20
N ARG A 470 13.04 11.04 33.83
CA ARG A 470 13.55 11.45 32.51
C ARG A 470 14.15 10.28 31.76
N VAL A 471 13.92 10.25 30.46
CA VAL A 471 14.49 9.23 29.57
C VAL A 471 15.88 9.69 29.16
N VAL A 472 16.88 8.84 29.35
CA VAL A 472 18.29 9.16 29.05
C VAL A 472 18.94 8.05 28.25
N SER A 473 19.98 8.36 27.47
CA SER A 473 20.73 7.41 26.64
C SER A 473 22.18 7.84 26.50
N ARG A 474 23.14 6.91 26.35
CA ARG A 474 24.51 7.23 25.89
C ARG A 474 24.63 7.27 24.37
N LEU A 475 23.57 6.91 23.65
CA LEU A 475 23.55 6.69 22.22
C LEU A 475 24.57 5.61 21.80
N GLU A 476 24.76 4.61 22.66
CA GLU A 476 25.55 3.42 22.35
C GLU A 476 24.65 2.40 21.64
N PRO A 477 25.00 1.97 20.41
CA PRO A 477 24.26 0.91 19.73
C PRO A 477 24.22 -0.36 20.58
N LEU A 478 23.05 -0.95 20.72
CA LEU A 478 22.89 -2.27 21.29
C LEU A 478 23.46 -3.31 20.33
N ALA A 479 24.07 -4.37 20.89
CA ALA A 479 24.52 -5.49 20.09
C ALA A 479 23.33 -6.13 19.36
N PRO A 480 23.48 -6.55 18.09
CA PRO A 480 22.41 -7.24 17.37
C PRO A 480 21.99 -8.49 18.14
N ALA A 481 20.67 -8.67 18.34
CA ALA A 481 20.12 -9.86 18.95
C ALA A 481 20.62 -11.12 18.19
N GLY A 482 21.36 -12.00 18.87
CA GLY A 482 21.94 -13.21 18.27
C GLY A 482 23.47 -13.26 18.18
N THR A 483 24.20 -12.23 18.63
CA THR A 483 25.65 -12.31 18.85
C THR A 483 25.99 -12.60 20.31
N THR A 484 25.67 -13.80 20.79
CA THR A 484 26.40 -14.35 21.94
C THR A 484 27.82 -14.71 21.47
N GLN A 485 28.83 -14.03 22.03
CA GLN A 485 30.21 -14.53 22.01
C GLN A 485 30.34 -15.85 22.77
#